data_AF-A0A352FRT9-F1
#
_entry.id   AF-A0A352FRT9-F1
#
_cell.length_a   1.000
_cell.length_b   1.000
_cell.length_c   1.000
_cell.angle_alpha   90.00
_cell.angle_beta   90.00
_cell.angle_gamma   90.00
#
_symmetry.space_group_name_H-M   'P 1'
#
loop_
_entity.id
_entity.type
_entity.pdbx_description
1 polymer ?
#
loop_
_entity_poly.entity_id
_entity_poly.type
_entity_poly.pdbx_seq_one_letter_code
_entity_poly.pdbx_strand_id
1 'polypeptide(L)'
;MKKLFAGVVLLLVAVGVVLHRSGAQTVYVPRPVFCATLSNAPCSQIPGYIGPDPRLGGSNDYPGLFGLAPTSANADVETPFDNMAWQMFVALNWAASATKQPPTIGLTAKGMRVWQQYRKVSSLFGNSPVIAGCPSALALPVISIGSDGHGNPMPNNEEYFQASTNQPLIDINGNWTLFERRVNDVEAQYLLAPNGDPSQTLTTLPGQVNFLKQKNPLIQFTTSSISPQGKNGSIEIKAAWRILDRTRGDDPSRYYTQEAILAVPGDLVNGGTKICATVTLGLVGMHIIQRNPVDKKNPALLPEWIWATFEHVDNAPMAELPCGVNNACTGVNVESCGPAAPSLSERYSFYNQNAKTFATNIRPKSSNPKNQDSYAWNSKPPFAQGATTAATAQPQATRCWSIYPTTEKLNKQWRAELAKYKTPLQNYMLIGTQWGSPVFVHGMYINLPMDAVPAMLSNITLETYIQMYTGSDPTLPGPGSCIGCHKGATLSIGATPQLASDFSFLPGLVEPLTARKKVVTAR
;
A
#
# COMPACT_ATOMS: atom_id res chain seq x y z
N MET A 1 -34.96 34.76 -93.58
CA MET A 1 -33.88 33.76 -93.43
C MET A 1 -32.87 34.24 -92.38
N LYS A 2 -32.87 33.62 -91.20
CA LYS A 2 -31.71 33.32 -90.34
C LYS A 2 -32.23 32.81 -88.99
N LYS A 3 -31.94 31.53 -88.71
CA LYS A 3 -32.20 30.86 -87.43
C LYS A 3 -31.25 31.42 -86.36
N LEU A 4 -31.73 31.62 -85.13
CA LEU A 4 -30.87 31.63 -83.95
C LEU A 4 -31.42 30.65 -82.91
N PHE A 5 -30.57 29.70 -82.55
CA PHE A 5 -30.67 28.81 -81.39
C PHE A 5 -29.93 29.46 -80.21
N ALA A 6 -30.44 29.23 -79.00
CA ALA A 6 -29.78 29.15 -77.68
C ALA A 6 -30.76 29.66 -76.62
N GLY A 7 -31.06 29.03 -75.50
CA GLY A 7 -30.44 27.93 -74.77
C GLY A 7 -30.86 28.16 -73.31
N VAL A 8 -31.72 27.30 -72.76
CA VAL A 8 -32.27 27.44 -71.40
C VAL A 8 -31.17 27.09 -70.40
N VAL A 9 -30.80 28.03 -69.53
CA VAL A 9 -29.91 27.80 -68.39
C VAL A 9 -30.77 27.37 -67.20
N LEU A 10 -30.62 26.11 -66.78
CA LEU A 10 -31.21 25.57 -65.56
C LEU A 10 -30.31 25.92 -64.37
N LEU A 11 -30.79 26.73 -63.43
CA LEU A 11 -30.09 27.03 -62.17
C LEU A 11 -30.29 25.85 -61.20
N LEU A 12 -29.26 25.04 -60.97
CA LEU A 12 -29.22 24.02 -59.92
C LEU A 12 -28.80 24.66 -58.60
N VAL A 13 -29.74 24.77 -57.65
CA VAL A 13 -29.44 25.14 -56.26
C VAL A 13 -28.94 23.89 -55.54
N ALA A 14 -27.64 23.82 -55.26
CA ALA A 14 -27.04 22.80 -54.43
C ALA A 14 -27.29 23.14 -52.95
N VAL A 15 -28.26 22.46 -52.31
CA VAL A 15 -28.39 22.46 -50.85
C VAL A 15 -27.31 21.54 -50.28
N GLY A 16 -26.23 22.15 -49.80
CA GLY A 16 -25.18 21.44 -49.07
C GLY A 16 -25.70 20.97 -47.71
N VAL A 17 -26.02 19.68 -47.59
CA VAL A 17 -26.22 19.03 -46.28
C VAL A 17 -24.84 18.95 -45.62
N VAL A 18 -24.57 19.89 -44.70
CA VAL A 18 -23.42 19.79 -43.80
C VAL A 18 -23.73 18.66 -42.81
N LEU A 19 -23.29 17.44 -43.15
CA LEU A 19 -23.15 16.36 -42.19
C LEU A 19 -22.14 16.82 -41.13
N HIS A 20 -22.65 17.33 -40.00
CA HIS A 20 -21.86 17.49 -38.78
C HIS A 20 -21.37 16.10 -38.37
N ARG A 21 -20.14 15.75 -38.79
CA ARG A 21 -19.38 14.70 -38.12
C ARG A 21 -19.08 15.23 -36.73
N SER A 22 -19.88 14.83 -35.76
CA SER A 22 -19.49 14.85 -34.35
C SER A 22 -18.22 14.03 -34.22
N GLY A 23 -17.06 14.69 -34.33
CA GLY A 23 -15.76 14.06 -34.09
C GLY A 23 -15.79 13.52 -32.67
N ALA A 24 -15.68 12.19 -32.53
CA ALA A 24 -15.52 11.58 -31.23
C ALA A 24 -14.32 12.21 -30.55
N GLN A 25 -14.54 12.94 -29.44
CA GLN A 25 -13.44 13.42 -28.61
C GLN A 25 -12.61 12.20 -28.21
N THR A 26 -11.33 12.21 -28.59
CA THR A 26 -10.40 11.14 -28.22
C THR A 26 -10.25 11.15 -26.70
N VAL A 27 -10.71 10.08 -26.03
CA VAL A 27 -10.56 9.92 -24.59
C VAL A 27 -9.07 9.89 -24.25
N TYR A 28 -8.64 10.78 -23.34
CA TYR A 28 -7.25 10.81 -22.88
C TYR A 28 -6.85 9.49 -22.21
N VAL A 29 -5.63 9.04 -22.50
CA VAL A 29 -5.04 7.81 -21.95
C VAL A 29 -3.68 8.17 -21.35
N PRO A 30 -3.46 7.91 -20.05
CA PRO A 30 -2.18 8.15 -19.39
C PRO A 30 -1.11 7.24 -19.98
N ARG A 31 0.14 7.73 -20.03
CA ARG A 31 1.27 7.00 -20.60
C ARG A 31 2.17 6.42 -19.49
N PRO A 32 2.59 5.15 -19.61
CA PRO A 32 3.52 4.54 -18.69
C PRO A 32 4.94 5.05 -18.94
N VAL A 33 5.69 5.20 -17.85
CA VAL A 33 7.13 5.44 -17.87
C VAL A 33 7.78 4.26 -17.18
N PHE A 34 8.28 3.29 -17.95
CA PHE A 34 8.70 2.01 -17.39
C PHE A 34 9.98 2.06 -16.55
N CYS A 35 10.77 3.11 -16.69
CA CYS A 35 12.01 3.28 -15.94
C CYS A 35 12.26 4.73 -15.61
N ALA A 36 12.85 4.99 -14.43
CA ALA A 36 13.26 6.33 -14.03
C ALA A 36 14.18 6.99 -15.06
N THR A 37 15.01 6.24 -15.79
CA THR A 37 15.89 6.76 -16.85
C THR A 37 15.19 7.02 -18.19
N LEU A 38 13.87 6.91 -18.23
CA LEU A 38 13.03 7.04 -19.44
C LEU A 38 13.28 5.96 -20.51
N SER A 39 13.87 4.82 -20.12
CA SER A 39 13.90 3.63 -20.97
C SER A 39 12.48 3.14 -21.28
N ASN A 40 12.29 2.61 -22.50
CA ASN A 40 11.03 1.98 -22.93
C ASN A 40 10.80 0.60 -22.32
N ALA A 41 11.71 0.11 -21.48
CA ALA A 41 11.60 -1.15 -20.76
C ALA A 41 11.73 -0.93 -19.25
N PRO A 42 11.16 -1.83 -18.42
CA PRO A 42 11.36 -1.80 -16.98
C PRO A 42 12.84 -1.81 -16.60
N CYS A 43 13.18 -1.32 -15.40
CA CYS A 43 14.56 -1.32 -14.92
C CYS A 43 14.64 -1.47 -13.39
N SER A 44 15.86 -1.70 -12.90
CA SER A 44 16.19 -1.84 -11.48
C SER A 44 16.44 -0.52 -10.75
N GLN A 45 16.33 0.63 -11.44
CA GLN A 45 16.56 1.94 -10.84
C GLN A 45 15.35 2.36 -10.00
N ILE A 46 15.54 2.48 -8.69
CA ILE A 46 14.52 3.03 -7.78
C ILE A 46 14.48 4.56 -7.98
N PRO A 47 13.34 5.16 -8.36
CA PRO A 47 13.26 6.59 -8.61
C PRO A 47 13.44 7.43 -7.33
N GLY A 48 14.22 8.50 -7.44
CA GLY A 48 14.40 9.48 -6.37
C GLY A 48 13.27 10.52 -6.31
N TYR A 49 12.57 10.78 -7.41
CA TYR A 49 11.55 11.82 -7.48
C TYR A 49 10.47 11.43 -8.48
N ILE A 50 9.32 12.09 -8.39
CA ILE A 50 8.33 12.03 -9.46
C ILE A 50 8.91 12.58 -10.76
N GLY A 51 8.41 12.09 -11.89
CA GLY A 51 8.73 12.66 -13.20
C GLY A 51 8.17 14.09 -13.36
N PRO A 52 8.23 14.67 -14.57
CA PRO A 52 7.59 15.95 -14.84
C PRO A 52 6.12 15.94 -14.42
N ASP A 53 5.75 16.85 -13.52
CA ASP A 53 4.38 17.04 -13.03
C ASP A 53 3.69 18.14 -13.85
N PRO A 54 2.50 17.91 -14.40
CA PRO A 54 1.78 18.91 -15.18
C PRO A 54 1.43 20.19 -14.38
N ARG A 55 1.45 20.17 -13.04
CA ARG A 55 1.23 21.36 -12.20
C ARG A 55 2.48 22.19 -11.89
N LEU A 56 3.65 21.83 -12.40
CA LEU A 56 4.94 22.52 -12.20
C LEU A 56 4.99 24.02 -12.59
N GLY A 57 3.87 24.64 -12.99
CA GLY A 57 3.84 26.07 -13.32
C GLY A 57 2.47 26.78 -13.28
N GLY A 58 1.43 26.23 -12.63
CA GLY A 58 0.07 26.79 -12.80
C GLY A 58 -0.79 27.03 -11.55
N SER A 59 -0.70 26.20 -10.51
CA SER A 59 -1.59 26.27 -9.34
C SER A 59 -0.88 25.87 -8.05
N ASN A 60 -1.21 26.53 -6.94
CA ASN A 60 -0.65 26.19 -5.61
C ASN A 60 -1.28 24.96 -4.95
N ASP A 61 -2.33 24.39 -5.55
CA ASP A 61 -3.16 23.35 -4.91
C ASP A 61 -3.28 22.11 -5.82
N TYR A 62 -3.85 21.02 -5.27
CA TYR A 62 -4.29 19.80 -5.97
C TYR A 62 -5.82 19.62 -5.84
N PRO A 63 -6.53 19.01 -6.81
CA PRO A 63 -7.99 18.98 -6.84
C PRO A 63 -8.59 17.85 -5.99
N GLY A 64 -7.79 17.20 -5.12
CA GLY A 64 -8.21 16.04 -4.32
C GLY A 64 -8.58 14.80 -5.13
N LEU A 65 -8.38 14.83 -6.46
CA LEU A 65 -8.79 13.82 -7.45
C LEU A 65 -10.30 13.56 -7.52
N PHE A 66 -11.15 14.44 -6.97
CA PHE A 66 -12.60 14.31 -7.10
C PHE A 66 -13.12 14.91 -8.42
N GLY A 67 -14.17 14.30 -8.95
CA GLY A 67 -14.83 14.74 -10.18
C GLY A 67 -14.28 14.08 -11.45
N LEU A 68 -14.52 14.76 -12.58
CA LEU A 68 -14.28 14.20 -13.92
C LEU A 68 -12.81 13.81 -14.12
N ALA A 69 -12.60 12.66 -14.77
CA ALA A 69 -11.27 12.21 -15.14
C ALA A 69 -10.55 13.22 -16.05
N PRO A 70 -9.22 13.33 -15.97
CA PRO A 70 -8.47 14.28 -16.78
C PRO A 70 -8.66 13.99 -18.28
N THR A 71 -8.75 15.06 -19.07
CA THR A 71 -8.93 15.00 -20.53
C THR A 71 -7.64 15.29 -21.31
N SER A 72 -6.53 15.54 -20.62
CA SER A 72 -5.21 15.76 -21.21
C SER A 72 -4.09 15.50 -20.20
N ALA A 73 -2.87 15.32 -20.67
CA ALA A 73 -1.69 15.16 -19.81
C ALA A 73 -1.48 16.36 -18.88
N ASN A 74 -1.81 17.58 -19.33
CA ASN A 74 -1.68 18.81 -18.54
C ASN A 74 -2.66 18.88 -17.36
N ALA A 75 -3.70 18.05 -17.35
CA ALA A 75 -4.68 17.97 -16.26
C ALA A 75 -4.48 16.73 -15.39
N ASP A 76 -3.55 15.83 -15.75
CA ASP A 76 -3.39 14.51 -15.14
C ASP A 76 -2.28 14.51 -14.09
N VAL A 77 -2.66 14.90 -12.88
CA VAL A 77 -1.73 14.96 -11.75
C VAL A 77 -1.41 13.61 -11.12
N GLU A 78 -2.20 12.57 -11.35
CA GLU A 78 -2.01 11.26 -10.72
C GLU A 78 -0.88 10.48 -11.41
N THR A 79 -0.86 10.50 -12.74
CA THR A 79 0.02 9.65 -13.54
C THR A 79 1.53 9.79 -13.23
N PRO A 80 2.09 10.98 -12.93
CA PRO A 80 3.49 11.09 -12.51
C PRO A 80 3.79 10.31 -11.22
N PHE A 81 2.89 10.37 -10.23
CA PHE A 81 3.02 9.67 -8.95
C PHE A 81 2.87 8.16 -9.15
N ASP A 82 1.87 7.73 -9.92
CA ASP A 82 1.65 6.31 -10.20
C ASP A 82 2.78 5.68 -11.03
N ASN A 83 3.38 6.45 -11.95
CA ASN A 83 4.59 6.00 -12.66
C ASN A 83 5.76 5.82 -11.70
N MET A 84 5.98 6.76 -10.77
CA MET A 84 6.99 6.59 -9.73
C MET A 84 6.69 5.35 -8.87
N ALA A 85 5.44 5.15 -8.43
CA ALA A 85 5.02 4.00 -7.65
C ALA A 85 5.31 2.68 -8.37
N TRP A 86 4.92 2.55 -9.65
CA TRP A 86 5.20 1.35 -10.44
C TRP A 86 6.70 1.12 -10.65
N GLN A 87 7.47 2.17 -10.93
CA GLN A 87 8.93 2.08 -11.03
C GLN A 87 9.55 1.60 -9.72
N MET A 88 9.11 2.14 -8.57
CA MET A 88 9.56 1.68 -7.25
C MET A 88 9.21 0.22 -7.02
N PHE A 89 7.95 -0.19 -7.25
CA PHE A 89 7.51 -1.57 -7.05
C PHE A 89 8.33 -2.57 -7.88
N VAL A 90 8.57 -2.25 -9.15
CA VAL A 90 9.34 -3.11 -10.06
C VAL A 90 10.82 -3.13 -9.67
N ALA A 91 11.44 -1.97 -9.41
CA ALA A 91 12.85 -1.90 -9.03
C ALA A 91 13.12 -2.58 -7.67
N LEU A 92 12.22 -2.41 -6.69
CA LEU A 92 12.33 -3.04 -5.38
C LEU A 92 12.13 -4.57 -5.47
N ASN A 93 11.27 -5.06 -6.37
CA ASN A 93 11.06 -6.48 -6.64
C ASN A 93 12.00 -7.06 -7.72
N TRP A 94 13.03 -6.32 -8.11
CA TRP A 94 14.13 -6.84 -8.91
C TRP A 94 14.93 -7.86 -8.09
N ALA A 95 15.47 -8.89 -8.75
CA ALA A 95 16.37 -9.81 -8.07
C ALA A 95 17.64 -9.07 -7.62
N ALA A 96 17.95 -9.12 -6.33
CA ALA A 96 19.07 -8.39 -5.73
C ALA A 96 20.42 -8.77 -6.36
N SER A 97 20.59 -10.03 -6.77
CA SER A 97 21.77 -10.53 -7.45
C SER A 97 21.88 -10.13 -8.93
N ALA A 98 20.83 -9.53 -9.50
CA ALA A 98 20.70 -9.26 -10.93
C ALA A 98 20.31 -7.81 -11.24
N THR A 99 20.59 -6.86 -10.33
CA THR A 99 20.28 -5.42 -10.52
C THR A 99 20.95 -4.79 -11.73
N LYS A 100 22.07 -5.36 -12.22
CA LYS A 100 22.74 -4.92 -13.45
C LYS A 100 22.31 -5.70 -14.71
N GLN A 101 21.44 -6.68 -14.57
CA GLN A 101 20.98 -7.54 -15.67
C GLN A 101 19.75 -6.94 -16.35
N PRO A 102 19.47 -7.30 -17.62
CA PRO A 102 18.25 -6.88 -18.31
C PRO A 102 16.99 -7.43 -17.64
N PRO A 103 15.79 -6.89 -17.94
CA PRO A 103 14.55 -7.26 -17.27
C PRO A 103 14.17 -8.74 -17.41
N THR A 104 14.55 -9.37 -18.52
CA THR A 104 14.37 -10.81 -18.77
C THR A 104 15.00 -11.69 -17.70
N ILE A 105 16.09 -11.23 -17.08
CA ILE A 105 16.78 -11.92 -15.99
C ILE A 105 16.40 -11.29 -14.66
N GLY A 106 16.43 -9.97 -14.58
CA GLY A 106 16.20 -9.21 -13.35
C GLY A 106 14.84 -9.47 -12.68
N LEU A 107 13.78 -9.63 -13.48
CA LEU A 107 12.42 -9.85 -13.00
C LEU A 107 12.08 -11.32 -12.72
N THR A 108 12.95 -12.26 -13.10
CA THR A 108 12.67 -13.71 -13.08
C THR A 108 13.71 -14.52 -12.32
N ALA A 109 14.94 -13.99 -12.14
CA ALA A 109 16.00 -14.66 -11.41
C ALA A 109 15.55 -14.97 -9.97
N LYS A 110 15.93 -16.14 -9.47
CA LYS A 110 15.62 -16.61 -8.11
C LYS A 110 16.41 -15.81 -7.05
N GLY A 111 15.95 -15.88 -5.81
CA GLY A 111 16.62 -15.29 -4.65
C GLY A 111 15.90 -14.08 -4.09
N MET A 112 16.56 -13.36 -3.18
CA MET A 112 16.00 -12.17 -2.53
C MET A 112 15.71 -11.05 -3.54
N ARG A 113 14.63 -10.31 -3.30
CA ARG A 113 14.43 -9.02 -3.96
C ARG A 113 15.30 -7.94 -3.33
N VAL A 114 15.50 -6.83 -4.04
CA VAL A 114 16.25 -5.66 -3.53
C VAL A 114 15.72 -5.21 -2.17
N TRP A 115 14.40 -5.06 -2.02
CA TRP A 115 13.82 -4.65 -0.74
C TRP A 115 14.03 -5.67 0.38
N GLN A 116 14.23 -6.95 0.07
CA GLN A 116 14.53 -7.98 1.06
C GLN A 116 15.99 -7.96 1.55
N GLN A 117 16.79 -7.01 1.08
CA GLN A 117 18.09 -6.68 1.68
C GLN A 117 18.01 -5.53 2.69
N TYR A 118 16.88 -4.80 2.71
CA TYR A 118 16.66 -3.71 3.65
C TYR A 118 16.55 -4.25 5.08
N ARG A 119 16.88 -3.39 6.05
CA ARG A 119 16.94 -3.77 7.46
C ARG A 119 15.54 -4.07 7.98
N LYS A 120 15.41 -5.18 8.70
CA LYS A 120 14.20 -5.46 9.48
C LYS A 120 14.11 -4.51 10.67
N VAL A 121 12.90 -4.17 11.08
CA VAL A 121 12.64 -3.32 12.26
C VAL A 121 13.32 -3.89 13.52
N SER A 122 13.27 -5.20 13.75
CA SER A 122 13.92 -5.84 14.91
C SER A 122 15.44 -5.63 14.96
N SER A 123 16.10 -5.40 13.83
CA SER A 123 17.54 -5.11 13.80
C SER A 123 17.89 -3.71 14.29
N LEU A 124 16.89 -2.80 14.36
CA LEU A 124 17.05 -1.43 14.82
C LEU A 124 16.56 -1.24 16.26
N PHE A 125 15.42 -1.86 16.59
CA PHE A 125 14.72 -1.68 17.87
C PHE A 125 14.87 -2.89 18.83
N GLY A 126 15.62 -3.91 18.42
CA GLY A 126 15.73 -5.17 19.17
C GLY A 126 14.53 -6.10 18.96
N ASN A 127 14.68 -7.35 19.40
CA ASN A 127 13.61 -8.34 19.37
C ASN A 127 12.59 -8.13 20.50
N SER A 128 11.40 -8.69 20.30
CA SER A 128 10.42 -8.90 21.37
C SER A 128 10.99 -9.78 22.49
N PRO A 129 10.50 -9.66 23.75
CA PRO A 129 10.96 -10.45 24.89
C PRO A 129 10.97 -11.96 24.64
N VAL A 130 9.98 -12.47 23.91
CA VAL A 130 9.88 -13.88 23.55
C VAL A 130 9.84 -14.04 22.03
N ILE A 131 10.76 -14.85 21.52
CA ILE A 131 10.83 -15.29 20.12
C ILE A 131 11.09 -16.80 20.06
N ALA A 132 10.63 -17.46 18.98
CA ALA A 132 10.94 -18.86 18.76
C ALA A 132 12.33 -19.02 18.12
N GLY A 133 13.25 -19.69 18.82
CA GLY A 133 14.49 -20.16 18.22
C GLY A 133 14.22 -21.33 17.26
N CYS A 134 14.27 -21.07 15.95
CA CYS A 134 14.06 -22.05 14.89
C CYS A 134 15.33 -22.13 14.01
N PRO A 135 16.18 -23.16 14.16
CA PRO A 135 17.34 -23.33 13.30
C PRO A 135 16.91 -23.60 11.86
N SER A 136 17.58 -22.96 10.90
CA SER A 136 17.31 -23.12 9.47
C SER A 136 18.51 -23.77 8.79
N ALA A 137 18.39 -25.06 8.42
CA ALA A 137 19.47 -25.81 7.77
C ALA A 137 19.82 -25.28 6.37
N LEU A 138 18.90 -24.56 5.71
CA LEU A 138 19.04 -24.06 4.34
C LEU A 138 19.25 -22.54 4.27
N ALA A 139 19.56 -21.88 5.39
CA ALA A 139 19.65 -20.42 5.50
C ALA A 139 18.41 -19.68 4.93
N LEU A 140 17.24 -20.32 4.99
CA LEU A 140 15.98 -19.71 4.60
C LEU A 140 15.71 -18.48 5.47
N PRO A 141 15.09 -17.42 4.89
CA PRO A 141 14.63 -16.28 5.66
C PRO A 141 13.63 -16.74 6.72
N VAL A 142 13.66 -16.08 7.87
CA VAL A 142 12.76 -16.36 9.00
C VAL A 142 11.73 -15.24 9.10
N ILE A 143 10.45 -15.60 9.13
CA ILE A 143 9.37 -14.73 9.60
C ILE A 143 9.18 -15.03 11.08
N SER A 144 9.67 -14.13 11.93
CA SER A 144 9.66 -14.28 13.38
C SER A 144 8.50 -13.51 13.96
N ILE A 145 7.48 -14.19 14.47
CA ILE A 145 6.45 -13.55 15.28
C ILE A 145 7.01 -13.40 16.70
N GLY A 146 6.93 -12.18 17.26
CA GLY A 146 7.38 -11.89 18.63
C GLY A 146 6.22 -11.79 19.61
N SER A 147 6.48 -12.06 20.89
CA SER A 147 5.51 -11.96 21.99
C SER A 147 6.05 -11.16 23.18
N ASP A 148 5.14 -10.62 23.97
CA ASP A 148 5.41 -9.97 25.26
C ASP A 148 5.69 -10.97 26.39
N GLY A 149 5.53 -12.28 26.13
CA GLY A 149 5.66 -13.36 27.12
C GLY A 149 4.39 -13.64 27.93
N HIS A 150 3.30 -12.93 27.61
CA HIS A 150 1.98 -13.07 28.22
C HIS A 150 0.92 -13.45 27.19
N GLY A 151 1.34 -14.02 26.05
CA GLY A 151 0.45 -14.46 24.98
C GLY A 151 -0.10 -13.33 24.11
N ASN A 152 0.54 -12.15 24.10
CA ASN A 152 0.19 -11.08 23.17
C ASN A 152 1.35 -10.85 22.18
N PRO A 153 1.06 -10.73 20.88
CA PRO A 153 2.13 -10.46 19.91
C PRO A 153 2.75 -9.08 20.16
N MET A 154 3.97 -8.85 19.69
CA MET A 154 4.61 -7.52 19.75
C MET A 154 5.12 -7.04 18.39
N PRO A 155 5.07 -5.72 18.12
CA PRO A 155 5.44 -5.11 16.85
C PRO A 155 6.95 -4.88 16.68
N ASN A 156 7.82 -5.47 17.50
CA ASN A 156 9.28 -5.35 17.28
C ASN A 156 9.75 -6.27 16.16
N ASN A 157 9.02 -7.36 15.93
CA ASN A 157 9.31 -8.35 14.90
C ASN A 157 8.24 -8.34 13.79
N GLU A 158 8.19 -9.40 12.97
CA GLU A 158 7.10 -9.60 12.02
C GLU A 158 5.77 -9.81 12.77
N GLU A 159 4.69 -9.45 12.10
CA GLU A 159 3.38 -9.29 12.74
C GLU A 159 2.30 -10.02 11.95
N TYR A 160 1.14 -10.22 12.56
CA TYR A 160 -0.05 -10.75 11.86
C TYR A 160 -1.30 -9.90 12.14
N PHE A 161 -1.11 -8.75 12.78
CA PHE A 161 -2.12 -7.70 12.92
C PHE A 161 -1.93 -6.64 11.85
N GLN A 162 -3.06 -6.20 11.30
CA GLN A 162 -3.14 -5.15 10.31
C GLN A 162 -2.73 -3.79 10.89
N ALA A 163 -2.54 -2.80 10.01
CA ALA A 163 -2.28 -1.44 10.47
C ALA A 163 -3.43 -0.94 11.35
N SER A 164 -3.06 -0.34 12.48
CA SER A 164 -3.94 0.40 13.40
C SER A 164 -5.09 -0.34 14.08
N THR A 165 -5.46 -1.55 13.65
CA THR A 165 -6.69 -2.21 14.12
C THR A 165 -6.50 -3.19 15.28
N ASN A 166 -5.27 -3.70 15.49
CA ASN A 166 -5.01 -4.90 16.31
C ASN A 166 -5.83 -6.12 15.88
N GLN A 167 -6.24 -6.17 14.62
CA GLN A 167 -7.04 -7.25 14.05
C GLN A 167 -6.21 -8.00 13.01
N PRO A 168 -6.23 -9.34 12.99
CA PRO A 168 -5.60 -10.09 11.93
C PRO A 168 -6.47 -10.13 10.67
N LEU A 169 -5.84 -10.54 9.56
CA LEU A 169 -6.56 -11.00 8.36
C LEU A 169 -6.32 -12.50 8.21
N ILE A 170 -7.39 -13.24 7.95
CA ILE A 170 -7.33 -14.67 7.66
C ILE A 170 -7.50 -14.87 6.15
N ASP A 171 -6.80 -15.83 5.55
CA ASP A 171 -6.98 -16.20 4.15
C ASP A 171 -8.04 -17.30 3.97
N ILE A 172 -8.43 -17.59 2.72
CA ILE A 172 -9.44 -18.62 2.42
C ILE A 172 -9.01 -20.05 2.80
N ASN A 173 -7.72 -20.25 3.08
CA ASN A 173 -7.17 -21.53 3.52
C ASN A 173 -7.03 -21.62 5.04
N GLY A 174 -7.40 -20.58 5.79
CA GLY A 174 -7.37 -20.55 7.24
C GLY A 174 -6.01 -20.18 7.84
N ASN A 175 -5.14 -19.48 7.10
CA ASN A 175 -3.88 -18.98 7.62
C ASN A 175 -3.95 -17.48 7.92
N TRP A 176 -3.23 -17.02 8.94
CA TRP A 176 -3.05 -15.59 9.17
C TRP A 176 -2.19 -14.97 8.06
N THR A 177 -2.58 -13.79 7.59
CA THR A 177 -1.72 -12.93 6.78
C THR A 177 -0.54 -12.44 7.64
N LEU A 178 0.66 -12.52 7.09
CA LEU A 178 1.89 -12.13 7.78
C LEU A 178 2.36 -10.77 7.26
N PHE A 179 2.89 -9.93 8.13
CA PHE A 179 3.37 -8.60 7.80
C PHE A 179 4.85 -8.46 8.13
N GLU A 180 5.59 -7.97 7.14
CA GLU A 180 7.02 -7.71 7.23
C GLU A 180 7.28 -6.23 6.99
N ARG A 181 8.05 -5.60 7.89
CA ARG A 181 8.46 -4.20 7.75
C ARG A 181 9.95 -4.08 7.57
N ARG A 182 10.36 -3.25 6.60
CA ARG A 182 11.76 -3.00 6.30
C ARG A 182 12.01 -1.55 5.96
N VAL A 183 13.21 -1.09 6.27
CA VAL A 183 13.67 0.27 5.96
C VAL A 183 15.00 0.25 5.22
N ASN A 184 15.15 1.14 4.25
CA ASN A 184 16.42 1.28 3.55
C ASN A 184 17.52 1.80 4.49
N ASP A 185 18.78 1.73 4.04
CA ASP A 185 19.91 2.17 4.85
C ASP A 185 19.87 3.68 5.14
N VAL A 186 19.26 4.50 4.27
CA VAL A 186 19.12 5.95 4.47
C VAL A 186 18.27 6.24 5.71
N GLU A 187 17.10 5.61 5.81
CA GLU A 187 16.23 5.76 6.98
C GLU A 187 16.84 5.14 8.23
N ALA A 188 17.43 3.94 8.11
CA ALA A 188 18.08 3.28 9.23
C ALA A 188 19.22 4.11 9.83
N GLN A 189 20.04 4.76 8.99
CA GLN A 189 21.10 5.66 9.46
C GLN A 189 20.52 6.85 10.22
N TYR A 190 19.42 7.44 9.73
CA TYR A 190 18.76 8.53 10.43
C TYR A 190 18.16 8.10 11.77
N LEU A 191 17.54 6.91 11.84
CA LEU A 191 17.03 6.36 13.10
C LEU A 191 18.15 6.13 14.12
N LEU A 192 19.30 5.60 13.69
CA LEU A 192 20.41 5.26 14.57
C LEU A 192 21.25 6.45 15.02
N ALA A 193 21.35 7.49 14.19
CA ALA A 193 22.17 8.66 14.46
C ALA A 193 21.57 9.89 13.77
N PRO A 194 20.42 10.41 14.26
CA PRO A 194 19.84 11.61 13.69
C PRO A 194 20.87 12.75 13.76
N ASN A 195 20.98 13.52 12.68
CA ASN A 195 22.01 14.57 12.53
C ASN A 195 23.47 14.10 12.67
N GLY A 196 23.72 12.78 12.55
CA GLY A 196 25.05 12.19 12.68
C GLY A 196 25.50 11.94 14.12
N ASP A 197 24.60 12.06 15.12
CA ASP A 197 24.92 11.82 16.54
C ASP A 197 24.26 10.53 17.06
N PRO A 198 25.03 9.42 17.21
CA PRO A 198 24.50 8.16 17.74
C PRO A 198 23.97 8.24 19.17
N SER A 199 24.40 9.23 19.97
CA SER A 199 23.90 9.42 21.34
C SER A 199 22.44 9.87 21.37
N GLN A 200 21.94 10.35 20.23
CA GLN A 200 20.57 10.83 20.01
C GLN A 200 19.70 9.82 19.25
N THR A 201 20.13 8.55 19.16
CA THR A 201 19.39 7.51 18.44
C THR A 201 17.89 7.51 18.77
N LEU A 202 17.06 7.41 17.73
CA LEU A 202 15.60 7.31 17.88
C LEU A 202 15.17 5.86 18.20
N THR A 203 16.09 4.91 18.25
CA THR A 203 15.81 3.48 18.46
C THR A 203 15.91 3.02 19.91
N THR A 204 16.22 3.92 20.85
CA THR A 204 16.22 3.62 22.29
C THR A 204 15.61 4.76 23.09
N LEU A 205 15.06 4.44 24.26
CA LEU A 205 14.50 5.44 25.16
C LEU A 205 15.54 6.49 25.60
N PRO A 206 16.77 6.13 26.05
CA PRO A 206 17.79 7.12 26.41
C PRO A 206 18.22 8.00 25.22
N GLY A 207 18.30 7.42 24.02
CA GLY A 207 18.64 8.17 22.81
C GLY A 207 17.59 9.21 22.46
N GLN A 208 16.29 8.87 22.52
CA GLN A 208 15.22 9.85 22.36
C GLN A 208 15.28 10.94 23.43
N VAL A 209 15.61 10.61 24.70
CA VAL A 209 15.76 11.60 25.78
C VAL A 209 16.87 12.59 25.41
N ASN A 210 17.99 12.11 24.88
CA ASN A 210 19.09 12.97 24.45
C ASN A 210 18.72 13.82 23.23
N PHE A 211 18.01 13.24 22.25
CA PHE A 211 17.51 13.98 21.10
C PHE A 211 16.65 15.19 21.51
N LEU A 212 15.77 15.02 22.50
CA LEU A 212 14.88 16.08 22.98
C LEU A 212 15.59 17.21 23.75
N LYS A 213 16.84 17.03 24.17
CA LYS A 213 17.64 18.10 24.81
C LYS A 213 18.16 19.13 23.80
N GLN A 214 18.06 18.86 22.50
CA GLN A 214 18.45 19.80 21.46
C GLN A 214 17.59 21.07 21.51
N LYS A 215 18.14 22.17 21.01
CA LYS A 215 17.38 23.39 20.79
C LYS A 215 16.44 23.18 19.60
N ASN A 216 15.13 23.24 19.83
CA ASN A 216 14.08 23.02 18.81
C ASN A 216 14.17 21.63 18.14
N PRO A 217 14.01 20.54 18.90
CA PRO A 217 14.12 19.19 18.34
C PRO A 217 13.02 18.98 17.29
N LEU A 218 13.41 18.57 16.09
CA LEU A 218 12.50 18.26 15.00
C LEU A 218 13.01 17.01 14.28
N ILE A 219 12.15 16.02 14.14
CA ILE A 219 12.43 14.83 13.36
C ILE A 219 12.23 15.19 11.89
N GLN A 220 13.23 14.88 11.08
CA GLN A 220 13.28 15.15 9.64
C GLN A 220 14.03 14.03 8.96
N PHE A 221 13.29 13.03 8.48
CA PHE A 221 13.89 11.95 7.72
C PHE A 221 14.56 12.49 6.45
N THR A 222 15.58 11.76 5.97
CA THR A 222 16.37 12.21 4.82
C THR A 222 15.50 12.22 3.56
N THR A 223 15.37 13.39 2.95
CA THR A 223 14.61 13.56 1.71
C THR A 223 15.36 12.99 0.51
N SER A 224 14.63 12.57 -0.51
CA SER A 224 15.21 12.19 -1.80
C SER A 224 15.67 13.41 -2.60
N SER A 225 16.33 13.19 -3.74
CA SER A 225 16.67 14.29 -4.66
C SER A 225 15.45 14.79 -5.44
N ILE A 226 15.53 15.99 -6.03
CA ILE A 226 14.51 16.54 -6.97
C ILE A 226 14.63 16.00 -8.40
N SER A 227 15.29 14.85 -8.60
CA SER A 227 15.47 14.21 -9.90
C SER A 227 15.04 12.74 -9.84
N PRO A 228 14.30 12.23 -10.85
CA PRO A 228 13.93 10.82 -10.88
C PRO A 228 15.13 9.87 -10.81
N GLN A 229 16.29 10.24 -11.37
CA GLN A 229 17.50 9.39 -11.34
C GLN A 229 18.47 9.74 -10.21
N GLY A 230 18.14 10.72 -9.37
CA GLY A 230 19.00 11.09 -8.25
C GLY A 230 18.83 10.17 -7.05
N LYS A 231 19.40 10.58 -5.91
CA LYS A 231 19.44 9.77 -4.69
C LYS A 231 18.04 9.55 -4.12
N ASN A 232 17.79 8.34 -3.63
CA ASN A 232 16.62 8.04 -2.82
C ASN A 232 16.73 8.71 -1.44
N GLY A 233 15.58 8.99 -0.85
CA GLY A 233 15.46 9.42 0.54
C GLY A 233 15.31 8.22 1.47
N SER A 234 14.78 8.46 2.67
CA SER A 234 14.25 7.40 3.52
C SER A 234 13.14 6.65 2.79
N ILE A 235 13.18 5.31 2.87
CA ILE A 235 12.16 4.41 2.31
C ILE A 235 11.77 3.40 3.38
N GLU A 236 10.48 3.34 3.68
CA GLU A 236 9.85 2.33 4.54
C GLU A 236 8.91 1.46 3.70
N ILE A 237 8.93 0.16 3.97
CA ILE A 237 8.14 -0.86 3.27
C ILE A 237 7.39 -1.68 4.29
N LYS A 238 6.09 -1.91 4.03
CA LYS A 238 5.29 -2.91 4.74
C LYS A 238 4.71 -3.89 3.73
N ALA A 239 5.21 -5.13 3.74
CA ALA A 239 4.76 -6.21 2.87
C ALA A 239 3.75 -7.10 3.60
N ALA A 240 2.73 -7.56 2.89
CA ALA A 240 1.76 -8.56 3.33
C ALA A 240 1.99 -9.87 2.57
N TRP A 241 2.10 -10.96 3.33
CA TRP A 241 2.39 -12.31 2.85
C TRP A 241 1.25 -13.26 3.18
N ARG A 242 0.96 -14.15 2.23
CA ARG A 242 0.05 -15.27 2.40
C ARG A 242 0.82 -16.59 2.40
N ILE A 243 0.43 -17.54 3.26
CA ILE A 243 0.96 -18.91 3.22
C ILE A 243 0.22 -19.68 2.13
N LEU A 244 0.94 -20.08 1.08
CA LEU A 244 0.37 -20.79 -0.07
C LEU A 244 0.35 -22.31 0.17
N ASP A 245 -0.77 -22.93 -0.19
CA ASP A 245 -0.98 -24.38 -0.12
C ASP A 245 -1.56 -24.91 -1.45
N ARG A 246 -0.69 -25.56 -2.23
CA ARG A 246 -1.06 -26.19 -3.51
C ARG A 246 -2.13 -27.28 -3.32
N THR A 247 -2.08 -28.03 -2.21
CA THR A 247 -3.02 -29.12 -1.95
C THR A 247 -4.44 -28.62 -1.68
N ARG A 248 -4.56 -27.33 -1.32
CA ARG A 248 -5.83 -26.65 -1.12
C ARG A 248 -6.24 -25.80 -2.33
N GLY A 249 -5.48 -25.82 -3.43
CA GLY A 249 -5.83 -25.18 -4.70
C GLY A 249 -5.22 -23.79 -4.92
N ASP A 250 -4.17 -23.42 -4.18
CA ASP A 250 -3.38 -22.24 -4.53
C ASP A 250 -2.48 -22.50 -5.76
N ASP A 251 -2.31 -21.49 -6.59
CA ASP A 251 -1.37 -21.49 -7.72
C ASP A 251 -0.18 -20.54 -7.44
N PRO A 252 0.95 -21.05 -6.94
CA PRO A 252 2.12 -20.22 -6.65
C PRO A 252 2.72 -19.54 -7.88
N SER A 253 2.43 -19.98 -9.11
CA SER A 253 2.96 -19.35 -10.32
C SER A 253 2.43 -17.93 -10.55
N ARG A 254 1.31 -17.58 -9.90
CA ARG A 254 0.71 -16.25 -9.97
C ARG A 254 1.39 -15.22 -9.07
N TYR A 255 2.10 -15.67 -8.03
CA TYR A 255 2.65 -14.80 -6.98
C TYR A 255 4.15 -14.66 -7.10
N TYR A 256 4.70 -13.56 -6.58
CA TYR A 256 6.09 -13.57 -6.14
C TYR A 256 6.18 -14.46 -4.89
N THR A 257 6.97 -15.53 -4.98
CA THR A 257 7.07 -16.55 -3.92
C THR A 257 8.41 -16.58 -3.23
N GLN A 258 8.40 -16.90 -1.94
CA GLN A 258 9.61 -17.17 -1.14
C GLN A 258 9.38 -18.35 -0.19
N GLU A 259 10.35 -19.26 -0.10
CA GLU A 259 10.39 -20.22 0.99
C GLU A 259 10.96 -19.56 2.24
N ALA A 260 10.31 -19.76 3.39
CA ALA A 260 10.69 -19.17 4.66
C ALA A 260 10.45 -20.14 5.82
N ILE A 261 11.11 -19.89 6.95
CA ILE A 261 10.75 -20.49 8.23
C ILE A 261 9.75 -19.56 8.92
N LEU A 262 8.54 -20.05 9.17
CA LEU A 262 7.59 -19.43 10.09
C LEU A 262 7.99 -19.84 11.53
N ALA A 263 8.39 -18.85 12.32
CA ALA A 263 8.80 -19.01 13.70
C ALA A 263 7.80 -18.30 14.63
N VAL A 264 7.04 -19.07 15.42
CA VAL A 264 6.04 -18.52 16.36
C VAL A 264 6.31 -19.08 17.76
N PRO A 265 6.47 -18.23 18.79
CA PRO A 265 6.72 -18.68 20.14
C PRO A 265 5.51 -19.39 20.74
N GLY A 266 5.77 -20.35 21.61
CA GLY A 266 4.74 -21.27 22.13
C GLY A 266 3.62 -20.59 22.93
N ASP A 267 3.89 -19.43 23.53
CA ASP A 267 2.90 -18.65 24.26
C ASP A 267 1.86 -17.97 23.35
N LEU A 268 2.11 -17.91 22.05
CA LEU A 268 1.12 -17.51 21.03
C LEU A 268 0.41 -18.72 20.38
N VAL A 269 0.86 -19.95 20.67
CA VAL A 269 0.36 -21.17 20.03
C VAL A 269 -0.50 -21.95 21.03
N ASN A 270 -1.68 -22.38 20.59
CA ASN A 270 -2.48 -23.25 21.43
C ASN A 270 -1.80 -24.61 21.66
N GLY A 271 -1.83 -25.03 22.92
CA GLY A 271 -1.03 -26.16 23.42
C GLY A 271 0.42 -25.81 23.73
N GLY A 272 0.84 -24.53 23.65
CA GLY A 272 2.12 -24.06 24.17
C GLY A 272 3.36 -24.44 23.35
N THR A 273 3.19 -25.18 22.25
CA THR A 273 4.31 -25.70 21.44
C THR A 273 4.65 -24.69 20.35
N LYS A 274 5.90 -24.20 20.33
CA LYS A 274 6.37 -23.28 19.29
C LYS A 274 6.20 -23.86 17.88
N ILE A 275 5.99 -22.99 16.90
CA ILE A 275 6.01 -23.35 15.48
C ILE A 275 7.38 -23.05 14.91
N CYS A 276 7.96 -24.04 14.23
CA CYS A 276 9.12 -23.89 13.36
C CYS A 276 8.82 -24.63 12.06
N ALA A 277 8.11 -23.98 11.14
CA ALA A 277 7.60 -24.60 9.91
C ALA A 277 8.21 -23.97 8.66
N THR A 278 8.66 -24.80 7.72
CA THR A 278 8.97 -24.34 6.37
C THR A 278 7.67 -24.10 5.61
N VAL A 279 7.49 -22.88 5.11
CA VAL A 279 6.29 -22.45 4.38
C VAL A 279 6.67 -21.78 3.06
N THR A 280 5.77 -21.86 2.07
CA THR A 280 5.86 -21.05 0.85
C THR A 280 4.98 -19.82 1.04
N LEU A 281 5.60 -18.63 1.00
CA LEU A 281 4.92 -17.36 1.07
C LEU A 281 4.66 -16.81 -0.33
N GLY A 282 3.49 -16.21 -0.55
CA GLY A 282 3.15 -15.41 -1.72
C GLY A 282 2.92 -13.95 -1.32
N LEU A 283 3.54 -13.01 -2.01
CA LEU A 283 3.33 -11.57 -1.76
C LEU A 283 1.91 -11.21 -2.19
N VAL A 284 1.13 -10.62 -1.30
CA VAL A 284 -0.28 -10.25 -1.56
C VAL A 284 -0.55 -8.76 -1.44
N GLY A 285 0.26 -8.02 -0.69
CA GLY A 285 0.15 -6.57 -0.57
C GLY A 285 1.49 -5.92 -0.25
N MET A 286 1.66 -4.66 -0.62
CA MET A 286 2.90 -3.93 -0.34
C MET A 286 2.64 -2.43 -0.27
N HIS A 287 2.95 -1.83 0.87
CA HIS A 287 3.14 -0.39 0.98
C HIS A 287 4.60 -0.05 0.73
N ILE A 288 4.83 1.02 -0.03
CA ILE A 288 6.14 1.58 -0.30
C ILE A 288 6.02 3.09 -0.08
N ILE A 289 6.77 3.64 0.87
CA ILE A 289 6.80 5.09 1.10
C ILE A 289 8.20 5.65 0.91
N GLN A 290 8.30 6.85 0.35
CA GLN A 290 9.55 7.58 0.23
C GLN A 290 9.42 9.03 0.67
N ARG A 291 10.40 9.51 1.43
CA ARG A 291 10.47 10.90 1.87
C ARG A 291 10.80 11.85 0.71
N ASN A 292 9.85 12.73 0.36
CA ASN A 292 9.94 13.65 -0.77
C ASN A 292 10.65 14.98 -0.40
N PRO A 293 11.50 15.56 -1.27
CA PRO A 293 12.17 16.83 -1.01
C PRO A 293 11.26 18.05 -1.18
N VAL A 294 11.77 19.19 -0.73
CA VAL A 294 11.30 20.51 -1.18
C VAL A 294 11.79 20.72 -2.62
N ASP A 295 10.87 20.93 -3.55
CA ASP A 295 11.18 21.44 -4.89
C ASP A 295 10.56 22.82 -5.09
N LYS A 296 11.40 23.84 -5.28
CA LYS A 296 10.95 25.21 -5.53
C LYS A 296 10.18 25.37 -6.84
N LYS A 297 10.32 24.42 -7.77
CA LYS A 297 9.57 24.36 -9.03
C LYS A 297 8.23 23.64 -8.87
N ASN A 298 8.02 22.91 -7.77
CA ASN A 298 6.77 22.25 -7.43
C ASN A 298 6.28 22.64 -6.03
N PRO A 299 5.93 23.92 -5.78
CA PRO A 299 5.56 24.37 -4.44
C PRO A 299 4.26 23.73 -3.90
N ALA A 300 3.43 23.16 -4.77
CA ALA A 300 2.17 22.50 -4.39
C ALA A 300 2.37 21.07 -3.84
N LEU A 301 3.50 20.42 -4.18
CA LEU A 301 3.88 19.14 -3.61
C LEU A 301 4.61 19.38 -2.28
N LEU A 302 3.97 19.00 -1.17
CA LEU A 302 4.56 19.22 0.14
C LEU A 302 5.80 18.33 0.33
N PRO A 303 6.80 18.78 1.09
CA PRO A 303 7.93 17.96 1.49
C PRO A 303 7.47 16.99 2.58
N GLU A 304 6.62 16.04 2.24
CA GLU A 304 6.11 14.96 3.10
C GLU A 304 6.53 13.59 2.52
N TRP A 305 5.86 12.51 2.90
CA TRP A 305 6.07 11.18 2.31
C TRP A 305 5.11 10.95 1.15
N ILE A 306 5.62 10.35 0.07
CA ILE A 306 4.80 9.80 -1.02
C ILE A 306 4.55 8.34 -0.70
N TRP A 307 3.28 7.95 -0.69
CA TRP A 307 2.82 6.62 -0.31
C TRP A 307 2.27 5.87 -1.51
N ALA A 308 2.82 4.71 -1.85
CA ALA A 308 2.27 3.82 -2.86
C ALA A 308 1.77 2.52 -2.23
N THR A 309 0.61 2.02 -2.66
CA THR A 309 0.11 0.73 -2.21
C THR A 309 -0.29 -0.22 -3.33
N PHE A 310 0.28 -1.42 -3.29
CA PHE A 310 0.11 -2.47 -4.29
C PHE A 310 -0.61 -3.67 -3.71
N GLU A 311 -1.37 -4.33 -4.56
CA GLU A 311 -2.09 -5.55 -4.23
C GLU A 311 -1.98 -6.59 -5.33
N HIS A 312 -2.06 -7.86 -4.94
CA HIS A 312 -2.30 -8.94 -5.89
C HIS A 312 -3.75 -8.89 -6.39
N VAL A 313 -3.97 -9.11 -7.69
CA VAL A 313 -5.31 -8.99 -8.31
C VAL A 313 -6.32 -10.01 -7.78
N ASP A 314 -5.83 -11.14 -7.28
CA ASP A 314 -6.65 -12.20 -6.68
C ASP A 314 -6.81 -12.03 -5.16
N ASN A 315 -6.67 -10.83 -4.60
CA ASN A 315 -6.89 -10.61 -3.16
C ASN A 315 -8.37 -10.67 -2.80
N ALA A 316 -9.19 -9.81 -3.41
CA ALA A 316 -10.58 -9.60 -3.07
C ALA A 316 -11.35 -8.95 -4.24
N PRO A 317 -12.69 -9.12 -4.31
CA PRO A 317 -13.53 -8.36 -5.23
C PRO A 317 -13.69 -6.91 -4.78
N MET A 318 -14.23 -6.09 -5.69
CA MET A 318 -14.74 -4.76 -5.39
C MET A 318 -16.16 -4.87 -4.81
N ALA A 319 -16.61 -3.88 -4.03
CA ALA A 319 -18.01 -3.76 -3.65
C ALA A 319 -18.91 -3.56 -4.88
N GLU A 320 -20.21 -3.87 -4.79
CA GLU A 320 -21.18 -3.56 -5.86
C GLU A 320 -21.31 -2.05 -6.09
N LEU A 321 -21.25 -1.26 -5.02
CA LEU A 321 -21.32 0.20 -5.04
C LEU A 321 -20.10 0.78 -4.30
N PRO A 322 -18.89 0.66 -4.87
CA PRO A 322 -17.68 1.17 -4.25
C PRO A 322 -17.71 2.70 -4.26
N CYS A 323 -17.16 3.36 -3.24
CA CYS A 323 -16.90 4.79 -3.30
C CYS A 323 -15.81 5.09 -4.34
N GLY A 324 -15.77 6.31 -4.84
CA GLY A 324 -14.90 6.65 -5.96
C GLY A 324 -15.04 8.11 -6.34
N VAL A 325 -14.30 8.50 -7.36
CA VAL A 325 -14.10 9.92 -7.69
C VAL A 325 -15.27 10.57 -8.40
N ASN A 326 -16.16 9.78 -9.00
CA ASN A 326 -17.33 10.24 -9.76
C ASN A 326 -18.67 9.84 -9.13
N ASN A 327 -18.67 9.15 -7.99
CA ASN A 327 -19.90 8.68 -7.36
C ASN A 327 -19.99 9.10 -5.90
N ALA A 328 -21.20 9.50 -5.49
CA ALA A 328 -21.45 9.87 -4.12
C ALA A 328 -21.20 8.66 -3.20
N CYS A 329 -20.36 8.85 -2.18
CA CYS A 329 -20.09 7.82 -1.20
C CYS A 329 -21.26 7.72 -0.24
N THR A 330 -22.05 6.65 -0.33
CA THR A 330 -23.29 6.49 0.46
C THR A 330 -23.06 5.92 1.87
N GLY A 331 -21.83 5.52 2.21
CA GLY A 331 -21.47 5.00 3.52
C GLY A 331 -20.01 5.33 3.87
N VAL A 332 -19.80 6.37 4.67
CA VAL A 332 -18.52 6.67 5.33
C VAL A 332 -18.60 6.24 6.79
N ASN A 333 -17.47 6.05 7.45
CA ASN A 333 -17.40 5.71 8.88
C ASN A 333 -18.11 4.38 9.23
N VAL A 334 -18.06 3.42 8.31
CA VAL A 334 -18.60 2.06 8.45
C VAL A 334 -17.53 1.02 8.10
N GLU A 335 -17.59 -0.15 8.71
CA GLU A 335 -16.61 -1.22 8.42
C GLU A 335 -16.87 -1.92 7.08
N SER A 336 -18.14 -2.17 6.77
CA SER A 336 -18.59 -2.83 5.53
C SER A 336 -19.12 -1.82 4.53
N CYS A 337 -18.77 -2.01 3.26
CA CYS A 337 -19.30 -1.26 2.12
C CYS A 337 -20.39 -2.02 1.35
N GLY A 338 -21.03 -3.00 1.99
CA GLY A 338 -22.11 -3.79 1.39
C GLY A 338 -21.60 -5.00 0.59
N PRO A 339 -22.45 -5.59 -0.28
CA PRO A 339 -22.13 -6.81 -1.00
C PRO A 339 -20.99 -6.62 -2.00
N ALA A 340 -20.28 -7.71 -2.29
CA ALA A 340 -19.25 -7.74 -3.32
C ALA A 340 -19.85 -7.82 -4.74
N ALA A 341 -19.26 -7.11 -5.69
CA ALA A 341 -19.58 -7.22 -7.10
C ALA A 341 -19.31 -8.65 -7.62
N PRO A 342 -19.98 -9.06 -8.72
CA PRO A 342 -19.74 -10.35 -9.37
C PRO A 342 -18.24 -10.57 -9.63
N SER A 343 -17.78 -11.78 -9.33
CA SER A 343 -16.36 -12.03 -9.31
C SER A 343 -15.70 -11.99 -10.70
N LEU A 344 -14.53 -11.37 -10.75
CA LEU A 344 -13.63 -11.37 -11.91
C LEU A 344 -12.50 -12.41 -11.79
N SER A 345 -12.40 -13.12 -10.66
CA SER A 345 -11.37 -14.13 -10.39
C SER A 345 -12.04 -15.46 -10.06
N GLU A 346 -11.48 -16.58 -10.49
CA GLU A 346 -12.02 -17.89 -10.13
C GLU A 346 -11.78 -18.22 -8.64
N ARG A 347 -10.81 -17.56 -8.01
CA ARG A 347 -10.42 -17.82 -6.61
C ARG A 347 -9.69 -16.65 -5.96
N TYR A 348 -10.39 -15.90 -5.13
CA TYR A 348 -9.78 -14.86 -4.30
C TYR A 348 -9.04 -15.44 -3.08
N SER A 349 -8.05 -14.69 -2.60
CA SER A 349 -7.20 -15.03 -1.44
C SER A 349 -7.89 -14.72 -0.11
N PHE A 350 -8.75 -13.68 -0.08
CA PHE A 350 -9.40 -13.15 1.11
C PHE A 350 -10.92 -12.98 0.95
N TYR A 351 -11.50 -13.61 -0.07
CA TYR A 351 -12.94 -13.60 -0.28
C TYR A 351 -13.43 -14.99 -0.70
N ASN A 352 -14.29 -15.60 0.12
CA ASN A 352 -14.95 -16.83 -0.26
C ASN A 352 -16.24 -16.52 -1.03
N GLN A 353 -16.28 -16.86 -2.32
CA GLN A 353 -17.45 -16.64 -3.19
C GLN A 353 -18.67 -17.50 -2.81
N ASN A 354 -18.44 -18.63 -2.14
CA ASN A 354 -19.50 -19.53 -1.70
C ASN A 354 -19.95 -19.22 -0.26
N ALA A 355 -19.56 -18.06 0.27
CA ALA A 355 -20.01 -17.62 1.58
C ALA A 355 -21.51 -17.33 1.52
N LYS A 356 -22.27 -17.96 2.43
CA LYS A 356 -23.71 -17.70 2.59
C LYS A 356 -23.94 -16.43 3.42
N THR A 357 -23.25 -15.34 3.08
CA THR A 357 -23.35 -14.04 3.75
C THR A 357 -23.18 -12.90 2.76
N PHE A 358 -23.93 -11.81 2.97
CA PHE A 358 -23.78 -10.56 2.23
C PHE A 358 -22.90 -9.54 2.95
N ALA A 359 -22.59 -9.77 4.24
CA ALA A 359 -21.71 -8.90 5.01
C ALA A 359 -20.26 -9.09 4.58
N THR A 360 -19.57 -7.97 4.37
CA THR A 360 -18.17 -7.89 3.93
C THR A 360 -17.30 -7.20 4.98
N ASN A 361 -15.98 -7.40 4.90
CA ASN A 361 -14.97 -6.86 5.83
C ASN A 361 -15.25 -7.19 7.30
N ILE A 362 -15.78 -8.37 7.60
CA ILE A 362 -16.08 -8.79 8.97
C ILE A 362 -14.79 -9.12 9.72
N ARG A 363 -14.57 -8.51 10.90
CA ARG A 363 -13.46 -8.87 11.80
C ARG A 363 -13.51 -10.35 12.22
N PRO A 364 -12.36 -11.04 12.27
CA PRO A 364 -12.24 -12.34 12.91
C PRO A 364 -12.66 -12.23 14.37
N LYS A 365 -13.36 -13.26 14.88
CA LYS A 365 -13.68 -13.33 16.31
C LYS A 365 -12.73 -14.28 17.00
N SER A 366 -12.18 -13.85 18.14
CA SER A 366 -11.44 -14.75 19.02
C SER A 366 -12.34 -15.86 19.56
N SER A 367 -11.80 -17.07 19.68
CA SER A 367 -12.45 -18.18 20.37
C SER A 367 -12.31 -18.11 21.90
N ASN A 368 -11.58 -17.11 22.44
CA ASN A 368 -11.35 -16.96 23.87
C ASN A 368 -12.44 -16.05 24.50
N PRO A 369 -13.35 -16.60 25.32
CA PRO A 369 -14.43 -15.81 25.91
C PRO A 369 -13.96 -14.79 26.96
N LYS A 370 -12.74 -14.95 27.49
CA LYS A 370 -12.14 -14.03 28.48
C LYS A 370 -11.33 -12.91 27.85
N ASN A 371 -10.90 -13.08 26.60
CA ASN A 371 -10.14 -12.07 25.85
C ASN A 371 -10.52 -12.14 24.37
N GLN A 372 -11.47 -11.30 23.96
CA GLN A 372 -12.00 -11.29 22.60
C GLN A 372 -11.00 -10.76 21.55
N ASP A 373 -9.86 -10.22 21.99
CA ASP A 373 -8.76 -9.74 21.15
C ASP A 373 -7.57 -10.74 21.10
N SER A 374 -7.78 -11.98 21.58
CA SER A 374 -6.76 -13.03 21.55
C SER A 374 -6.85 -13.87 20.28
N TYR A 375 -5.88 -13.75 19.38
CA TYR A 375 -5.86 -14.46 18.10
C TYR A 375 -4.74 -15.50 18.09
N ALA A 376 -5.04 -16.69 18.59
CA ALA A 376 -4.05 -17.75 18.77
C ALA A 376 -3.65 -18.44 17.45
N TRP A 377 -2.53 -19.15 17.51
CA TRP A 377 -2.01 -19.99 16.43
C TRP A 377 -2.30 -21.47 16.69
N ASN A 378 -2.61 -22.22 15.63
CA ASN A 378 -2.60 -23.69 15.68
C ASN A 378 -1.16 -24.20 15.55
N SER A 379 -0.82 -25.29 16.23
CA SER A 379 0.52 -25.91 16.13
C SER A 379 0.80 -26.57 14.77
N LYS A 380 -0.21 -26.74 13.92
CA LYS A 380 -0.12 -27.29 12.56
C LYS A 380 -0.99 -26.46 11.60
N PRO A 381 -0.70 -26.48 10.28
CA PRO A 381 -1.57 -25.87 9.28
C PRO A 381 -3.00 -26.45 9.33
N PRO A 382 -4.05 -25.64 9.06
CA PRO A 382 -3.98 -24.20 8.83
C PRO A 382 -3.67 -23.46 10.15
N PHE A 383 -2.78 -22.47 10.10
CA PHE A 383 -2.12 -21.93 11.28
C PHE A 383 -2.96 -20.92 12.06
N ALA A 384 -4.02 -20.36 11.49
CA ALA A 384 -4.92 -19.50 12.24
C ALA A 384 -5.84 -20.33 13.12
N GLN A 385 -5.82 -20.10 14.44
CA GLN A 385 -6.82 -20.64 15.34
C GLN A 385 -8.03 -19.70 15.44
N GLY A 386 -8.66 -19.42 14.30
CA GLY A 386 -9.95 -18.73 14.23
C GLY A 386 -11.10 -19.73 14.22
N ALA A 387 -11.40 -20.37 15.35
CA ALA A 387 -12.64 -21.15 15.49
C ALA A 387 -13.83 -20.19 15.72
N THR A 388 -15.09 -20.37 15.28
CA THR A 388 -15.77 -21.44 14.52
C THR A 388 -17.22 -20.99 14.29
N THR A 389 -17.50 -20.31 13.19
CA THR A 389 -18.78 -20.43 12.44
C THR A 389 -18.46 -20.20 10.97
N ALA A 390 -19.32 -20.69 10.06
CA ALA A 390 -19.22 -20.31 8.65
C ALA A 390 -19.35 -18.78 8.43
N ALA A 391 -19.74 -17.99 9.44
CA ALA A 391 -19.95 -16.55 9.33
C ALA A 391 -18.76 -15.69 9.80
N THR A 392 -17.90 -16.18 10.71
CA THR A 392 -16.79 -15.39 11.29
C THR A 392 -15.40 -15.92 10.97
N ALA A 393 -15.32 -17.10 10.35
CA ALA A 393 -14.07 -17.71 9.88
C ALA A 393 -13.88 -17.57 8.36
N GLN A 394 -14.82 -16.96 7.64
CA GLN A 394 -14.69 -16.73 6.21
C GLN A 394 -14.13 -15.33 5.97
N PRO A 395 -13.00 -15.20 5.28
CA PRO A 395 -12.56 -13.89 4.86
C PRO A 395 -13.56 -13.41 3.82
N GLN A 396 -14.23 -12.31 4.13
CA GLN A 396 -15.17 -11.62 3.25
C GLN A 396 -14.62 -10.23 2.94
N ALA A 397 -13.32 -10.13 2.73
CA ALA A 397 -12.69 -8.87 2.40
C ALA A 397 -13.22 -8.37 1.05
N THR A 398 -13.54 -7.08 0.97
CA THR A 398 -14.08 -6.44 -0.22
C THR A 398 -13.55 -5.01 -0.29
N ARG A 399 -13.10 -4.60 -1.48
CA ARG A 399 -12.59 -3.24 -1.70
C ARG A 399 -13.74 -2.25 -1.75
N CYS A 400 -13.69 -1.25 -0.88
CA CYS A 400 -14.72 -0.24 -0.76
C CYS A 400 -14.47 1.02 -1.59
N TRP A 401 -13.25 1.23 -2.07
CA TRP A 401 -12.87 2.37 -2.93
C TRP A 401 -12.46 1.89 -4.31
N SER A 402 -13.02 2.49 -5.36
CA SER A 402 -12.62 2.25 -6.75
C SER A 402 -11.20 2.74 -6.97
N ILE A 403 -10.42 2.00 -7.77
CA ILE A 403 -9.12 2.47 -8.25
C ILE A 403 -9.35 3.67 -9.18
N TYR A 404 -8.49 4.68 -9.10
CA TYR A 404 -8.65 5.88 -9.92
C TYR A 404 -8.56 5.52 -11.43
N PRO A 405 -9.40 6.12 -12.31
CA PRO A 405 -9.47 5.67 -13.70
C PRO A 405 -8.15 5.77 -14.50
N THR A 406 -7.29 6.76 -14.21
CA THR A 406 -5.95 6.84 -14.84
C THR A 406 -5.02 5.76 -14.29
N THR A 407 -5.03 5.51 -12.99
CA THR A 407 -4.33 4.39 -12.34
C THR A 407 -4.74 3.04 -12.93
N GLU A 408 -6.03 2.79 -13.15
CA GLU A 408 -6.50 1.54 -13.79
C GLU A 408 -5.97 1.37 -15.22
N LYS A 409 -5.98 2.45 -16.02
CA LYS A 409 -5.40 2.43 -17.37
C LYS A 409 -3.90 2.17 -17.33
N LEU A 410 -3.21 2.73 -16.34
CA LEU A 410 -1.78 2.56 -16.17
C LEU A 410 -1.43 1.14 -15.68
N ASN A 411 -2.20 0.59 -14.74
CA ASN A 411 -2.12 -0.81 -14.30
C ASN A 411 -2.21 -1.78 -15.48
N LYS A 412 -3.18 -1.60 -16.39
CA LYS A 412 -3.31 -2.43 -17.59
C LYS A 412 -2.04 -2.40 -18.45
N GLN A 413 -1.45 -1.23 -18.64
CA GLN A 413 -0.25 -1.03 -19.45
C GLN A 413 1.00 -1.64 -18.81
N TRP A 414 1.21 -1.42 -17.50
CA TRP A 414 2.33 -2.01 -16.76
C TRP A 414 2.25 -3.52 -16.67
N ARG A 415 1.07 -4.07 -16.36
CA ARG A 415 0.88 -5.52 -16.30
C ARG A 415 1.10 -6.18 -17.66
N ALA A 416 0.65 -5.55 -18.75
CA ALA A 416 0.91 -6.03 -20.11
C ALA A 416 2.40 -5.99 -20.47
N GLU A 417 3.15 -4.97 -20.02
CA GLU A 417 4.61 -4.93 -20.19
C GLU A 417 5.30 -6.02 -19.38
N LEU A 418 4.94 -6.19 -18.10
CA LEU A 418 5.51 -7.21 -17.21
C LEU A 418 5.22 -8.63 -17.73
N ALA A 419 4.08 -8.86 -18.36
CA ALA A 419 3.73 -10.14 -18.96
C ALA A 419 4.73 -10.62 -20.02
N LYS A 420 5.36 -9.69 -20.76
CA LYS A 420 6.38 -10.01 -21.78
C LYS A 420 7.60 -10.71 -21.18
N TYR A 421 7.89 -10.48 -19.91
CA TYR A 421 9.00 -11.08 -19.18
C TYR A 421 8.61 -12.34 -18.41
N LYS A 422 7.34 -12.77 -18.48
CA LYS A 422 6.81 -13.94 -17.75
C LYS A 422 7.07 -13.89 -16.24
N THR A 423 7.06 -12.68 -15.67
CA THR A 423 7.21 -12.48 -14.23
C THR A 423 5.84 -12.51 -13.55
N PRO A 424 5.70 -13.09 -12.34
CA PRO A 424 4.45 -13.04 -11.59
C PRO A 424 4.03 -11.61 -11.22
N LEU A 425 4.93 -10.63 -11.30
CA LEU A 425 4.62 -9.22 -11.05
C LEU A 425 3.50 -8.67 -11.96
N GLN A 426 3.21 -9.32 -13.10
CA GLN A 426 2.05 -9.01 -13.94
C GLN A 426 0.68 -9.19 -13.24
N ASN A 427 0.63 -9.91 -12.11
CA ASN A 427 -0.58 -10.17 -11.33
C ASN A 427 -0.74 -9.21 -10.14
N TYR A 428 0.00 -8.11 -10.13
CA TYR A 428 -0.12 -7.05 -9.14
C TYR A 428 -0.71 -5.80 -9.77
N MET A 429 -1.32 -4.95 -8.95
CA MET A 429 -1.90 -3.68 -9.36
C MET A 429 -1.62 -2.62 -8.30
N LEU A 430 -1.33 -1.40 -8.76
CA LEU A 430 -1.33 -0.22 -7.92
C LEU A 430 -2.78 0.12 -7.57
N ILE A 431 -3.08 0.29 -6.29
CA ILE A 431 -4.40 0.78 -5.87
C ILE A 431 -4.46 2.30 -5.99
N GLY A 432 -3.35 2.96 -5.69
CA GLY A 432 -3.16 4.39 -5.88
C GLY A 432 -1.88 4.87 -5.20
N THR A 433 -1.52 6.11 -5.48
CA THR A 433 -0.45 6.81 -4.80
C THR A 433 -1.03 7.97 -4.02
N GLN A 434 -0.59 8.17 -2.77
CA GLN A 434 -1.07 9.25 -1.91
C GLN A 434 0.09 10.18 -1.52
N TRP A 435 -0.12 11.49 -1.59
CA TRP A 435 0.87 12.51 -1.22
C TRP A 435 0.23 13.70 -0.50
N GLY A 436 1.04 14.43 0.26
CA GLY A 436 0.63 15.64 0.96
C GLY A 436 0.56 16.84 0.01
N SER A 437 -0.54 17.59 0.06
CA SER A 437 -0.73 18.80 -0.73
C SER A 437 -1.77 19.73 -0.11
N PRO A 438 -1.72 21.06 -0.34
CA PRO A 438 -2.89 21.92 -0.18
C PRO A 438 -4.01 21.47 -1.12
N VAL A 439 -5.16 21.06 -0.57
CA VAL A 439 -6.30 20.54 -1.33
C VAL A 439 -7.46 21.53 -1.29
N PHE A 440 -8.07 21.82 -2.45
CA PHE A 440 -9.31 22.60 -2.53
C PHE A 440 -10.53 21.70 -2.77
N VAL A 441 -11.62 21.91 -2.02
CA VAL A 441 -12.88 21.17 -2.17
C VAL A 441 -13.72 21.80 -3.29
N HIS A 442 -13.99 21.06 -4.37
CA HIS A 442 -15.10 21.37 -5.27
C HIS A 442 -16.33 20.54 -4.85
N GLY A 443 -17.28 21.15 -4.13
CA GLY A 443 -18.60 20.55 -3.86
C GLY A 443 -18.66 19.35 -2.88
N MET A 444 -19.84 18.70 -2.87
CA MET A 444 -20.52 17.80 -1.89
C MET A 444 -19.77 16.85 -0.90
N TYR A 445 -18.45 16.82 -0.78
CA TYR A 445 -17.72 15.86 0.08
C TYR A 445 -17.15 16.50 1.36
N ILE A 446 -18.03 17.04 2.21
CA ILE A 446 -17.66 17.83 3.41
C ILE A 446 -16.98 17.04 4.56
N ASN A 447 -16.87 15.70 4.45
CA ASN A 447 -16.43 14.83 5.57
C ASN A 447 -15.22 13.94 5.25
N LEU A 448 -14.50 14.19 4.14
CA LEU A 448 -13.27 13.47 3.82
C LEU A 448 -12.03 14.21 4.35
N PRO A 449 -10.92 13.51 4.65
CA PRO A 449 -9.65 14.16 4.97
C PRO A 449 -9.19 15.09 3.85
N MET A 450 -8.66 16.26 4.20
CA MET A 450 -8.25 17.30 3.23
C MET A 450 -6.75 17.50 3.16
N ASP A 451 -5.99 16.55 3.72
CA ASP A 451 -4.57 16.67 3.91
C ASP A 451 -3.72 15.75 3.03
N ALA A 452 -4.38 15.05 2.12
CA ALA A 452 -3.77 14.09 1.24
C ALA A 452 -4.53 14.04 -0.09
N VAL A 453 -3.83 13.63 -1.13
CA VAL A 453 -4.38 13.40 -2.47
C VAL A 453 -4.01 11.99 -2.91
N PRO A 454 -4.98 11.11 -3.24
CA PRO A 454 -6.41 11.25 -2.92
C PRO A 454 -6.64 11.31 -1.40
N ALA A 455 -7.80 11.79 -0.97
CA ALA A 455 -8.15 11.89 0.45
C ALA A 455 -8.15 10.54 1.18
N MET A 456 -8.58 9.49 0.47
CA MET A 456 -8.78 8.14 0.99
C MET A 456 -7.96 7.16 0.14
N LEU A 457 -7.21 6.29 0.81
CA LEU A 457 -6.43 5.22 0.18
C LEU A 457 -6.24 4.10 1.21
N SER A 458 -6.59 2.88 0.83
CA SER A 458 -6.45 1.71 1.69
C SER A 458 -6.11 0.47 0.88
N ASN A 459 -5.36 -0.44 1.50
CA ASN A 459 -5.03 -1.75 0.95
C ASN A 459 -5.83 -2.83 1.66
N ILE A 460 -6.45 -3.70 0.90
CA ILE A 460 -7.37 -4.71 1.46
C ILE A 460 -6.67 -5.68 2.39
N THR A 461 -5.35 -5.85 2.29
CA THR A 461 -4.58 -6.78 3.12
C THR A 461 -4.02 -6.11 4.38
N LEU A 462 -3.90 -4.78 4.39
CA LEU A 462 -3.21 -4.02 5.44
C LEU A 462 -4.17 -3.12 6.24
N GLU A 463 -5.31 -2.74 5.66
CA GLU A 463 -6.34 -1.85 6.22
C GLU A 463 -7.78 -2.36 5.95
N THR A 464 -8.02 -3.69 5.90
CA THR A 464 -9.31 -4.31 5.55
C THR A 464 -10.49 -3.66 6.27
N TYR A 465 -10.35 -3.43 7.58
CA TYR A 465 -11.44 -3.03 8.47
C TYR A 465 -11.53 -1.52 8.68
N ILE A 466 -10.68 -0.72 8.02
CA ILE A 466 -10.70 0.75 8.21
C ILE A 466 -10.82 1.56 6.93
N GLN A 467 -11.14 0.91 5.82
CA GLN A 467 -11.20 1.53 4.49
C GLN A 467 -12.07 2.79 4.44
N MET A 468 -13.19 2.83 5.17
CA MET A 468 -14.19 3.90 5.05
C MET A 468 -14.18 4.92 6.20
N TYR A 469 -13.33 4.74 7.22
CA TYR A 469 -13.27 5.72 8.30
C TYR A 469 -12.56 6.97 7.82
N THR A 470 -13.15 8.13 8.04
CA THR A 470 -12.58 9.40 7.57
C THR A 470 -11.80 10.12 8.66
N GLY A 471 -11.83 9.61 9.90
CA GLY A 471 -11.29 10.30 11.07
C GLY A 471 -12.10 11.53 11.49
N SER A 472 -13.24 11.81 10.85
CA SER A 472 -14.13 12.91 11.24
C SER A 472 -14.83 12.65 12.58
N ASP A 473 -14.95 11.39 12.96
CA ASP A 473 -15.49 10.96 14.25
C ASP A 473 -14.33 10.45 15.14
N PRO A 474 -14.01 11.14 16.25
CA PRO A 474 -12.92 10.74 17.14
C PRO A 474 -13.25 9.47 17.95
N THR A 475 -14.51 9.02 17.94
CA THR A 475 -14.96 7.78 18.58
C THR A 475 -14.86 6.57 17.65
N LEU A 476 -14.33 6.76 16.44
CA LEU A 476 -14.15 5.70 15.45
C LEU A 476 -12.66 5.42 15.21
N PRO A 477 -12.35 4.26 14.57
CA PRO A 477 -11.04 3.98 14.03
C PRO A 477 -10.43 5.16 13.24
N GLY A 478 -9.11 5.29 13.30
CA GLY A 478 -8.36 6.27 12.50
C GLY A 478 -8.64 6.16 11.00
N PRO A 479 -8.31 7.19 10.21
CA PRO A 479 -8.80 7.27 8.85
C PRO A 479 -8.23 6.17 7.94
N GLY A 480 -9.03 5.69 6.98
CA GLY A 480 -8.63 4.96 5.78
C GLY A 480 -7.87 5.86 4.78
N SER A 481 -6.95 6.64 5.31
CA SER A 481 -6.05 7.55 4.63
C SER A 481 -4.67 7.33 5.24
N CYS A 482 -3.71 6.89 4.45
CA CYS A 482 -2.39 6.57 4.95
C CYS A 482 -1.69 7.80 5.51
N ILE A 483 -1.73 8.93 4.78
CA ILE A 483 -1.19 10.21 5.24
C ILE A 483 -1.92 10.72 6.48
N GLY A 484 -3.26 10.74 6.46
CA GLY A 484 -4.05 11.19 7.60
C GLY A 484 -3.78 10.36 8.86
N CYS A 485 -3.65 9.03 8.73
CA CYS A 485 -3.35 8.13 9.84
C CYS A 485 -1.93 8.36 10.39
N HIS A 486 -0.93 8.52 9.51
CA HIS A 486 0.47 8.63 9.89
C HIS A 486 0.88 9.97 10.50
N LYS A 487 0.05 11.01 10.38
CA LYS A 487 0.24 12.27 11.12
C LYS A 487 0.20 12.13 12.62
N GLY A 488 -0.44 11.07 13.13
CA GLY A 488 -0.46 10.74 14.56
C GLY A 488 0.85 10.12 15.07
N ALA A 489 1.85 9.90 14.22
CA ALA A 489 3.11 9.30 14.63
C ALA A 489 3.94 10.26 15.50
N THR A 490 4.34 9.79 16.68
CA THR A 490 5.15 10.55 17.64
C THR A 490 6.30 9.71 18.19
N LEU A 491 7.25 10.38 18.84
CA LEU A 491 8.15 9.71 19.78
C LEU A 491 7.37 9.10 20.96
N SER A 492 8.01 8.15 21.65
CA SER A 492 7.43 7.53 22.85
C SER A 492 7.43 8.50 24.04
N ILE A 493 8.44 9.37 24.10
CA ILE A 493 8.64 10.35 25.16
C ILE A 493 8.49 11.80 24.66
N GLY A 494 8.32 12.72 25.62
CA GLY A 494 8.25 14.17 25.37
C GLY A 494 7.22 14.85 26.26
N ALA A 495 7.19 16.19 26.24
CA ALA A 495 6.07 16.95 26.78
C ALA A 495 4.77 16.54 26.07
N THR A 496 3.61 16.80 26.68
CA THR A 496 2.32 16.54 26.02
C THR A 496 1.90 17.79 25.23
N PRO A 497 1.63 17.70 23.91
CA PRO A 497 1.66 16.50 23.05
C PRO A 497 3.09 16.08 22.68
N GLN A 498 3.31 14.76 22.53
CA GLN A 498 4.64 14.23 22.16
C GLN A 498 5.11 14.79 20.81
N LEU A 499 6.44 14.87 20.63
CA LEU A 499 7.03 15.35 19.39
C LEU A 499 6.65 14.43 18.22
N ALA A 500 6.13 15.01 17.14
CA ALA A 500 5.81 14.29 15.91
C ALA A 500 7.06 13.64 15.31
N SER A 501 6.92 12.42 14.80
CA SER A 501 8.02 11.61 14.26
C SER A 501 8.10 11.62 12.74
N ASP A 502 7.77 12.76 12.11
CA ASP A 502 7.82 12.95 10.65
C ASP A 502 7.27 11.72 9.91
N PHE A 503 6.02 11.36 10.26
CA PHE A 503 5.21 10.32 9.61
C PHE A 503 5.53 8.85 9.95
N SER A 504 6.74 8.51 10.39
CA SER A 504 7.08 7.11 10.72
C SER A 504 6.69 6.77 12.15
N PHE A 505 5.93 5.69 12.35
CA PHE A 505 5.61 5.14 13.68
C PHE A 505 6.78 4.36 14.30
N LEU A 506 7.85 4.10 13.56
CA LEU A 506 8.96 3.26 14.02
C LEU A 506 9.62 3.78 15.30
N PRO A 507 9.89 5.08 15.50
CA PRO A 507 10.43 5.59 16.77
C PRO A 507 9.57 5.24 17.99
N GLY A 508 8.26 5.05 17.83
CA GLY A 508 7.38 4.59 18.91
C GLY A 508 7.72 3.20 19.44
N LEU A 509 8.40 2.36 18.64
CA LEU A 509 8.71 0.97 18.98
C LEU A 509 9.77 0.80 20.07
N VAL A 510 10.36 1.89 20.57
CA VAL A 510 11.13 1.85 21.83
C VAL A 510 10.24 1.51 23.03
N GLU A 511 8.93 1.75 22.92
CA GLU A 511 7.90 1.34 23.88
C GLU A 511 6.72 0.68 23.13
N PRO A 512 6.89 -0.56 22.64
CA PRO A 512 6.02 -1.14 21.62
C PRO A 512 4.57 -1.34 22.07
N LEU A 513 4.35 -1.67 23.35
CA LEU A 513 3.00 -1.80 23.91
C LEU A 513 2.29 -0.44 24.01
N THR A 514 3.03 0.60 24.39
CA THR A 514 2.51 1.98 24.44
C THR A 514 2.20 2.47 23.03
N ALA A 515 3.13 2.28 22.09
CA ALA A 515 2.92 2.62 20.69
C ALA A 515 1.66 1.96 20.14
N ARG A 516 1.49 0.64 20.32
CA ARG A 516 0.29 -0.07 19.87
C ARG A 516 -1.00 0.46 20.51
N LYS A 517 -0.97 0.85 21.80
CA LYS A 517 -2.12 1.48 22.49
C LYS A 517 -2.39 2.93 22.04
N LYS A 518 -1.43 3.60 21.41
CA LYS A 518 -1.65 4.95 20.84
C LYS A 518 -2.26 4.87 19.45
N VAL A 519 -1.97 3.82 18.68
CA VAL A 519 -2.60 3.58 17.37
C VAL A 519 -4.03 3.01 17.52
N VAL A 520 -4.72 3.27 18.63
CA VAL A 520 -6.04 2.68 18.92
C VAL A 520 -7.06 3.22 17.94
N THR A 521 -7.49 2.34 17.05
CA THR A 521 -8.80 2.42 16.45
C THR A 521 -9.84 2.29 17.55
N ALA A 522 -10.76 3.24 17.68
CA ALA A 522 -11.81 3.14 18.69
C ALA A 522 -12.53 1.78 18.58
N ARG A 523 -12.79 1.20 19.76
CA ARG A 523 -13.17 -0.20 19.95
C ARG A 523 -14.50 -0.57 19.29
#